data_AF-A0A1H1B9D4-F1
#
_entry.id   AF-A0A1H1B9D4-F1
#
_cell.length_a   1.000
_cell.length_b   1.000
_cell.length_c   1.000
_cell.angle_alpha   90.00
_cell.angle_beta   90.00
_cell.angle_gamma   90.00
#
_symmetry.space_group_name_H-M   'P 1'
#
loop_
_entity.id
_entity.type
_entity.pdbx_description
1 polymer ?
#
loop_
_entity_poly.entity_id
_entity_poly.type
_entity_poly.pdbx_seq_one_letter_code
_entity_poly.pdbx_strand_id
1 'polypeptide(L)'
;MHHYERVNENASDYLKRITGEKSVRAIALRIGVAPTTIGRQIESELRPELLVRICREYGIPVLPELVAIGFITESEAKFMTGANALVTATDEQLAKEILRRVQDSSATSTLTEPMDVDSLSDPLPGNASNVGGQSEDDIPHLGKVELDGYALAAHDEAGVDEEQERSQETP
;
A
#
# COMPACT_ATOMS: atom_id res chain seq x y z
N MET A 1 -13.81 -24.66 -17.31
CA MET A 1 -14.07 -23.75 -18.45
C MET A 1 -13.48 -22.41 -18.03
N HIS A 2 -12.21 -22.17 -18.35
CA HIS A 2 -11.51 -20.95 -17.90
C HIS A 2 -11.73 -19.83 -18.92
N HIS A 3 -12.25 -18.71 -18.43
CA HIS A 3 -12.71 -17.57 -19.21
C HIS A 3 -11.54 -16.87 -19.92
N TYR A 4 -11.45 -17.06 -21.23
CA TYR A 4 -10.76 -16.20 -22.19
C TYR A 4 -11.58 -14.93 -22.47
N GLU A 5 -11.93 -14.17 -21.43
CA GLU A 5 -12.79 -13.00 -21.61
C GLU A 5 -12.07 -11.71 -21.24
N ARG A 6 -11.12 -11.35 -22.11
CA ARG A 6 -10.89 -9.97 -22.58
C ARG A 6 -9.95 -9.83 -23.78
N VAL A 7 -9.39 -10.92 -24.30
CA VAL A 7 -8.96 -11.02 -25.70
C VAL A 7 -9.20 -12.48 -26.12
N ASN A 8 -10.07 -12.75 -27.09
CA ASN A 8 -10.23 -14.08 -27.68
C ASN A 8 -9.04 -14.36 -28.65
N GLU A 9 -7.82 -14.10 -28.18
CA GLU A 9 -6.57 -14.27 -28.91
C GLU A 9 -5.98 -15.63 -28.54
N ASN A 10 -5.57 -16.39 -29.56
CA ASN A 10 -4.87 -17.65 -29.38
C ASN A 10 -3.56 -17.39 -28.61
N ALA A 11 -3.21 -18.24 -27.64
CA ALA A 11 -1.96 -18.16 -26.89
C ALA A 11 -0.72 -17.98 -27.79
N SER A 12 -0.69 -18.59 -28.98
CA SER A 12 0.38 -18.36 -29.97
C SER A 12 0.49 -16.89 -30.38
N ASP A 13 -0.63 -16.25 -30.70
CA ASP A 13 -0.64 -14.89 -31.23
C ASP A 13 -0.43 -13.88 -30.12
N TYR A 14 -0.99 -14.15 -28.93
CA TYR A 14 -0.70 -13.41 -27.72
C TYR A 14 0.80 -13.36 -27.43
N LEU A 15 1.46 -14.53 -27.43
CA LEU A 15 2.90 -14.61 -27.16
C LEU A 15 3.72 -13.87 -28.21
N LYS A 16 3.37 -13.96 -29.50
CA LYS A 16 4.03 -13.17 -30.56
C LYS A 16 3.84 -11.67 -30.35
N ARG A 17 2.65 -11.23 -29.95
CA ARG A 17 2.34 -9.82 -29.71
C ARG A 17 3.16 -9.24 -28.56
N ILE A 18 3.23 -9.92 -27.42
CA ILE A 18 3.95 -9.41 -26.24
C ILE A 18 5.47 -9.47 -26.40
N THR A 19 5.97 -10.42 -27.20
CA THR A 19 7.41 -10.59 -27.46
C THR A 19 7.91 -9.79 -28.67
N GLY A 20 7.03 -9.40 -29.58
CA GLY A 20 7.39 -8.82 -30.88
C GLY A 20 7.96 -9.83 -31.89
N GLU A 21 7.98 -11.12 -31.55
CA GLU A 21 8.53 -12.16 -32.41
C GLU A 21 7.57 -12.59 -33.51
N LYS A 22 8.13 -12.93 -34.67
CA LYS A 22 7.34 -13.39 -35.83
C LYS A 22 6.88 -14.86 -35.70
N SER A 23 7.43 -15.62 -34.76
CA SER A 23 7.09 -17.04 -34.60
C SER A 23 7.30 -17.54 -33.17
N VAL A 24 6.45 -18.48 -32.76
CA VAL A 24 6.59 -19.22 -31.49
C VAL A 24 7.93 -19.96 -31.42
N ARG A 25 8.44 -20.44 -32.57
CA ARG A 25 9.75 -21.09 -32.64
C ARG A 25 10.88 -20.13 -32.24
N ALA A 26 10.85 -18.88 -32.70
CA ALA A 26 11.83 -17.87 -32.30
C ALA A 26 11.79 -17.61 -30.79
N ILE A 27 10.58 -17.50 -30.24
CA ILE A 27 10.38 -17.39 -28.78
C ILE A 27 11.02 -18.57 -28.06
N ALA A 28 10.73 -19.81 -28.48
CA ALA A 28 11.26 -21.04 -27.89
C ALA A 28 12.79 -21.07 -27.86
N LEU A 29 13.41 -20.76 -29.01
CA LEU A 29 14.85 -20.76 -29.15
C LEU A 29 15.50 -19.72 -28.25
N ARG A 30 14.92 -18.52 -28.14
CA ARG A 30 15.45 -17.46 -27.29
C ARG A 30 15.38 -17.80 -25.81
N ILE A 31 14.28 -18.40 -25.35
CA ILE A 31 14.11 -18.78 -23.93
C ILE A 31 14.76 -20.14 -23.58
N GLY A 32 15.48 -20.76 -24.53
CA GLY A 32 16.15 -22.04 -24.33
C GLY A 32 15.21 -23.25 -24.15
N VAL A 33 14.00 -23.20 -24.72
CA VAL A 33 13.00 -24.28 -24.64
C VAL A 33 12.85 -24.94 -26.01
N ALA A 34 12.73 -26.28 -26.02
CA ALA A 34 12.50 -27.01 -27.27
C ALA A 34 11.20 -26.52 -27.96
N PRO A 35 11.22 -26.24 -29.29
CA PRO A 35 10.03 -25.79 -30.02
C PRO A 35 8.83 -26.73 -29.91
N THR A 36 9.06 -28.03 -29.74
CA THR A 36 8.00 -29.03 -29.52
C THR A 36 7.34 -28.90 -28.15
N THR A 37 8.09 -28.53 -27.11
CA THR A 37 7.58 -28.32 -25.76
C THR A 37 6.68 -27.10 -25.70
N ILE A 38 7.11 -25.97 -26.28
CA ILE A 38 6.28 -24.75 -26.31
C ILE A 38 5.02 -24.97 -27.16
N GLY A 39 5.14 -25.68 -28.28
CA GLY A 39 4.00 -26.02 -29.15
C GLY A 39 2.95 -26.82 -28.41
N ARG A 40 3.34 -27.90 -27.72
CA ARG A 40 2.42 -28.70 -26.90
C ARG A 40 1.70 -27.86 -25.83
N GLN A 41 2.40 -26.94 -25.18
CA GLN A 41 1.78 -26.08 -24.16
C GLN A 41 0.79 -25.08 -24.74
N ILE A 42 1.09 -24.52 -25.92
CA ILE A 42 0.17 -23.60 -26.59
C ILE A 42 -1.09 -24.34 -27.06
N GLU A 43 -0.94 -25.58 -27.52
CA GLU A 43 -2.08 -26.41 -27.96
C GLU A 43 -2.93 -26.93 -26.79
N SER A 44 -2.32 -27.22 -25.64
CA SER A 44 -3.05 -27.72 -24.47
C SER A 44 -3.51 -26.59 -23.55
N GLU A 45 -2.56 -25.98 -22.85
CA GLU A 45 -2.77 -24.97 -21.84
C GLU A 45 -1.43 -24.31 -21.56
N LEU A 46 -1.37 -23.00 -21.76
CA LEU A 46 -0.20 -22.22 -21.44
C LEU A 46 0.06 -22.37 -19.94
N ARG A 47 1.28 -22.74 -19.54
CA ARG A 47 1.61 -22.82 -18.11
C ARG A 47 2.20 -21.50 -17.63
N PRO A 48 1.90 -21.05 -16.40
CA PRO A 48 2.44 -19.81 -15.83
C PRO A 48 3.98 -19.76 -15.88
N GLU A 49 4.67 -20.87 -15.64
CA GLU A 49 6.14 -20.89 -15.60
C GLU A 49 6.77 -20.59 -16.95
N LEU A 50 6.08 -20.94 -18.05
CA LEU A 50 6.52 -20.63 -19.40
C LEU A 50 6.35 -19.13 -19.68
N LEU A 51 5.20 -18.56 -19.31
CA LEU A 51 4.96 -17.12 -19.45
C LEU A 51 5.96 -16.29 -18.65
N VAL A 52 6.24 -16.67 -17.40
CA VAL A 52 7.21 -15.99 -16.54
C VAL A 52 8.62 -16.03 -17.15
N ARG A 53 9.03 -17.16 -17.72
CA ARG A 53 10.32 -17.26 -18.43
C ARG A 53 10.37 -16.33 -19.64
N ILE A 54 9.32 -16.32 -20.45
CA ILE A 54 9.21 -15.41 -21.61
C ILE A 54 9.30 -13.95 -21.14
N CYS A 55 8.52 -13.56 -20.13
CA CYS A 55 8.54 -12.19 -19.65
C CYS A 55 9.93 -11.75 -19.19
N ARG A 56 10.65 -12.60 -18.45
CA ARG A 56 12.01 -12.31 -17.99
C ARG A 56 13.01 -12.15 -19.15
N GLU A 57 12.94 -13.04 -20.14
CA GLU A 57 13.86 -13.01 -21.29
C GLU A 57 13.64 -11.80 -22.21
N TYR A 58 12.42 -11.28 -22.24
CA TYR A 58 12.05 -10.11 -23.08
C TYR A 58 11.96 -8.80 -22.29
N GLY A 59 12.22 -8.80 -20.97
CA GLY A 59 12.09 -7.61 -20.13
C GLY A 59 10.65 -7.11 -19.96
N ILE A 60 9.66 -7.99 -20.11
CA ILE A 60 8.24 -7.65 -20.01
C ILE A 60 7.81 -7.72 -18.53
N PRO A 61 7.03 -6.75 -18.03
CA PRO A 61 6.47 -6.81 -16.68
C PRO A 61 5.57 -8.05 -16.50
N VAL A 62 5.93 -8.93 -15.56
CA VAL A 62 5.27 -10.23 -15.38
C VAL A 62 3.83 -10.12 -14.87
N LEU A 63 3.58 -9.25 -13.89
CA LEU A 63 2.27 -9.14 -13.23
C LEU A 63 1.14 -8.76 -14.20
N PRO A 64 1.27 -7.72 -15.04
CA PRO A 64 0.25 -7.39 -16.04
C PRO A 64 -0.08 -8.56 -16.98
N GLU A 65 0.92 -9.35 -17.38
CA GLU A 65 0.73 -10.48 -18.30
C GLU A 65 0.03 -11.67 -17.63
N LEU A 66 0.31 -11.93 -16.35
CA LEU A 66 -0.41 -12.94 -15.57
C LEU A 66 -1.90 -12.59 -15.41
N VAL A 67 -2.22 -11.30 -15.25
CA VAL A 67 -3.61 -10.81 -15.22
C VAL A 67 -4.26 -10.92 -16.60
N ALA A 68 -3.56 -10.50 -17.65
CA ALA A 68 -4.09 -10.47 -19.00
C ALA A 68 -4.44 -11.87 -19.53
N ILE A 69 -3.66 -12.89 -19.15
CA ILE A 69 -3.98 -14.31 -19.44
C ILE A 69 -4.99 -14.92 -18.45
N GLY A 70 -5.22 -14.28 -17.31
CA GLY A 70 -6.18 -14.74 -16.30
C GLY A 70 -5.63 -15.81 -15.36
N PHE A 71 -4.30 -15.92 -15.22
CA PHE A 71 -3.70 -16.75 -14.17
C PHE A 71 -3.92 -16.18 -12.77
N ILE A 72 -4.05 -14.86 -12.69
CA ILE A 72 -4.44 -14.14 -11.47
C ILE A 72 -5.47 -13.08 -11.83
N THR A 73 -6.24 -12.66 -10.84
CA THR A 73 -7.20 -11.57 -10.95
C THR A 73 -6.52 -10.21 -10.82
N GLU A 74 -7.17 -9.17 -11.35
CA GLU A 74 -6.74 -7.77 -11.11
C GLU A 74 -6.66 -7.44 -9.61
N SER A 75 -7.56 -7.99 -8.79
CA SER A 75 -7.54 -7.82 -7.33
C SER A 75 -6.28 -8.41 -6.70
N GLU A 76 -5.92 -9.65 -7.02
CA GLU A 76 -4.71 -10.30 -6.50
C GLU A 76 -3.46 -9.53 -6.92
N ALA A 77 -3.38 -9.11 -8.18
CA ALA A 77 -2.26 -8.31 -8.65
C ALA A 77 -2.12 -6.99 -7.89
N LYS A 78 -3.23 -6.30 -7.59
CA LYS A 78 -3.24 -5.07 -6.79
C LYS A 78 -2.67 -5.29 -5.39
N PHE A 79 -3.10 -6.34 -4.68
CA PHE A 79 -2.57 -6.69 -3.35
C PHE A 79 -1.06 -6.96 -3.35
N MET A 80 -0.51 -7.44 -4.47
CA MET A 80 0.93 -7.69 -4.62
C MET A 80 1.75 -6.43 -4.93
N THR A 81 1.12 -5.30 -5.25
CA THR A 81 1.85 -4.03 -5.48
C THR A 81 2.18 -3.32 -4.17
N GLY A 82 3.37 -2.74 -4.08
CA GLY A 82 3.80 -1.97 -2.89
C GLY A 82 2.92 -0.74 -2.59
N ALA A 83 2.20 -0.21 -3.58
CA ALA A 83 1.27 0.89 -3.39
C ALA A 83 0.06 0.49 -2.54
N ASN A 84 -0.49 -0.72 -2.72
CA ASN A 84 -1.57 -1.21 -1.88
C ASN A 84 -1.12 -1.40 -0.43
N ALA A 85 0.11 -1.88 -0.23
CA ALA A 85 0.66 -2.06 1.11
C ALA A 85 0.68 -0.75 1.91
N LEU A 86 0.96 0.40 1.26
CA LEU A 86 0.88 1.72 1.92
C LEU A 86 -0.56 2.15 2.19
N VAL A 87 -1.49 1.92 1.27
CA VAL A 87 -2.90 2.32 1.41
C VAL A 87 -3.62 1.51 2.48
N THR A 88 -3.28 0.24 2.65
CA THR A 88 -3.91 -0.64 3.65
C THR A 88 -3.16 -0.69 4.98
N ALA A 89 -1.99 -0.05 5.09
CA ALA A 89 -1.23 0.00 6.33
C ALA A 89 -2.00 0.83 7.38
N THR A 90 -1.95 0.40 8.63
CA THR A 90 -2.47 1.21 9.74
C THR A 90 -1.56 2.40 10.01
N ASP A 91 -2.09 3.46 10.63
CA ASP A 91 -1.31 4.63 11.04
C ASP A 91 -0.10 4.24 11.91
N GLU A 92 -0.27 3.24 12.78
CA GLU A 92 0.82 2.71 13.62
C GLU A 92 1.93 2.06 12.76
N GLN A 93 1.56 1.28 11.75
CA GLN A 93 2.52 0.65 10.84
C GLN A 93 3.27 1.69 10.01
N LEU A 94 2.55 2.71 9.51
CA LEU A 94 3.15 3.83 8.78
C LEU A 94 4.13 4.62 9.67
N ALA A 95 3.72 4.97 10.89
CA ALA A 95 4.55 5.70 11.83
C ALA A 95 5.82 4.91 12.22
N LYS A 96 5.69 3.59 12.45
CA LYS A 96 6.84 2.71 12.73
C LYS A 96 7.81 2.65 11.55
N GLU A 97 7.32 2.51 10.33
CA GLU A 97 8.18 2.46 9.14
C GLU A 97 8.87 3.80 8.88
N ILE A 98 8.17 4.93 9.09
CA ILE A 98 8.77 6.26 9.01
C ILE A 98 9.87 6.42 10.04
N LEU A 99 9.59 6.10 11.31
CA LEU A 99 10.57 6.20 12.39
C LEU A 99 11.80 5.34 12.10
N ARG A 100 11.60 4.10 11.65
CA ARG A 100 12.68 3.19 11.25
C ARG A 100 13.56 3.81 10.16
N ARG A 101 12.98 4.41 9.11
CA ARG A 101 13.75 5.07 8.05
C ARG A 101 14.59 6.25 8.54
N VAL A 102 14.04 7.03 9.47
CA VAL A 102 14.78 8.14 10.11
C VAL A 102 15.95 7.60 10.91
N GLN A 103 15.73 6.56 11.73
CA GLN A 103 16.79 5.91 12.52
C GLN A 103 17.89 5.31 11.64
N ASP A 104 17.49 4.68 10.52
CA ASP A 104 18.39 4.03 9.57
C ASP A 104 19.06 5.03 8.60
N SER A 105 18.83 6.34 8.74
CA SER A 105 19.30 7.38 7.81
C SER A 105 18.95 7.11 6.34
N SER A 106 17.85 6.39 6.11
CA SER A 106 17.32 6.06 4.78
C SER A 106 16.09 6.88 4.41
N ALA A 107 15.66 7.78 5.31
CA ALA A 107 14.65 8.77 5.02
C ALA A 107 15.13 9.74 3.94
N THR A 108 14.22 10.13 3.05
CA THR A 108 14.48 11.16 2.03
C THR A 108 14.66 12.53 2.69
N SER A 109 15.46 13.40 2.07
CA SER A 109 15.77 14.73 2.58
C SER A 109 14.52 15.58 2.87
N THR A 110 13.45 15.42 2.07
CA THR A 110 12.14 16.05 2.30
C THR A 110 11.58 15.84 3.71
N LEU A 111 11.93 14.74 4.39
CA LEU A 111 11.44 14.43 5.72
C LEU A 111 12.40 14.84 6.84
N THR A 112 13.68 15.06 6.53
CA THR A 112 14.74 15.31 7.51
C THR A 112 15.31 16.72 7.47
N GLU A 113 15.14 17.42 6.35
CA GLU A 113 15.53 18.82 6.21
C GLU A 113 14.50 19.73 6.89
N PRO A 114 14.94 20.88 7.44
CA PRO A 114 14.02 21.89 7.95
C PRO A 114 13.04 22.32 6.86
N MET A 115 11.76 22.37 7.20
CA MET A 115 10.75 22.89 6.27
C MET A 115 10.99 24.38 6.02
N ASP A 116 10.95 24.79 4.75
CA ASP A 116 10.94 26.20 4.38
C ASP A 116 9.56 26.80 4.69
N VAL A 117 9.49 27.59 5.76
CA VAL A 117 8.26 28.21 6.25
C VAL A 117 7.68 29.25 5.30
N ASP A 118 8.50 29.82 4.41
CA ASP A 118 8.04 30.79 3.41
C ASP A 118 7.28 30.13 2.24
N SER A 119 7.38 28.81 2.10
CA SER A 119 6.63 28.04 1.10
C SER A 119 5.18 27.73 1.52
N LEU A 120 4.82 27.98 2.78
CA LEU A 120 3.48 27.74 3.32
C LEU A 120 2.53 28.94 3.13
N SER A 121 3.03 30.06 2.59
CA SER A 121 2.25 31.27 2.35
C SER A 121 1.60 31.31 0.97
N ASP A 122 1.16 30.17 0.44
CA ASP A 122 0.16 30.21 -0.63
C ASP A 122 -1.10 30.88 -0.03
N PRO A 123 -1.51 32.05 -0.53
CA PRO A 123 -2.70 32.68 -0.01
C PRO A 123 -3.85 31.71 -0.30
N LEU A 124 -4.51 31.24 0.77
CA LEU A 124 -5.87 30.73 0.69
C LEU A 124 -6.63 31.60 -0.32
N PRO A 125 -7.26 31.03 -1.37
CA PRO A 125 -7.95 31.84 -2.38
C PRO A 125 -8.90 32.78 -1.65
N GLY A 126 -8.59 34.07 -1.75
CA GLY A 126 -9.13 35.09 -0.89
C GLY A 126 -10.64 35.17 -0.97
N ASN A 127 -11.28 34.97 0.17
CA ASN A 127 -12.37 35.85 0.60
C ASN A 127 -11.75 37.26 0.72
N ALA A 128 -11.69 37.98 -0.40
CA ALA A 128 -11.33 39.39 -0.45
C ALA A 128 -12.61 40.19 -0.66
N SER A 129 -13.53 40.16 0.32
CA SER A 129 -14.66 41.09 0.41
C SER A 129 -15.30 41.06 1.81
N ASN A 130 -14.54 41.32 2.87
CA ASN A 130 -15.10 41.94 4.08
C ASN A 130 -14.02 42.53 5.00
N VAL A 131 -13.22 43.49 4.50
CA VAL A 131 -12.47 44.40 5.37
C VAL A 131 -13.31 45.67 5.52
N GLY A 132 -14.39 45.54 6.27
CA GLY A 132 -15.07 46.65 6.93
C GLY A 132 -14.61 46.62 8.38
N GLY A 133 -13.97 47.69 8.85
CA GLY A 133 -13.39 47.76 10.19
C GLY A 133 -14.38 47.40 11.27
N GLN A 134 -14.04 46.41 12.08
CA GLN A 134 -14.68 46.19 13.38
C GLN A 134 -13.71 46.70 14.44
N SER A 135 -14.17 47.72 15.16
CA SER A 135 -13.58 48.23 16.39
C SER A 135 -13.39 47.11 17.42
N GLU A 136 -12.37 47.25 18.27
CA GLU A 136 -11.98 46.28 19.32
C GLU A 136 -13.07 45.97 20.36
N ASP A 137 -14.23 46.63 20.28
CA ASP A 137 -15.36 46.49 21.20
C ASP A 137 -16.36 45.36 20.85
N ASP A 138 -16.22 44.69 19.69
CA ASP A 138 -17.16 43.67 19.19
C ASP A 138 -16.67 42.21 19.37
N ILE A 139 -15.80 41.94 20.35
CA ILE A 139 -15.51 40.54 20.71
C ILE A 139 -16.70 40.01 21.53
N PRO A 140 -17.51 39.05 21.03
CA PRO A 140 -18.57 38.47 21.84
C PRO A 140 -17.91 37.83 23.06
N HIS A 141 -18.32 38.25 24.26
CA HIS A 141 -17.88 37.63 25.50
C HIS A 141 -18.15 36.13 25.38
N LEU A 142 -17.07 35.34 25.31
CA LEU A 142 -17.12 33.89 25.48
C LEU A 142 -17.86 33.65 26.81
N GLY A 143 -19.11 33.23 26.70
CA GLY A 143 -19.90 32.78 27.84
C GLY A 143 -19.06 31.76 28.60
N LYS A 144 -18.97 31.95 29.91
CA LYS A 144 -18.29 31.02 30.82
C LYS A 144 -18.80 29.61 30.51
N VAL A 145 -17.93 28.77 29.97
CA VAL A 145 -18.20 27.34 29.91
C VAL A 145 -17.95 26.82 31.32
N GLU A 146 -19.02 26.55 32.06
CA GLU A 146 -18.93 25.79 33.30
C GLU A 146 -18.47 24.38 32.93
N LEU A 147 -17.23 24.07 33.31
CA LEU A 147 -16.66 22.73 33.19
C LEU A 147 -17.23 21.86 34.31
N ASP A 148 -18.37 21.22 34.04
CA ASP A 148 -18.89 20.19 34.91
C ASP A 148 -18.01 18.93 34.82
N GLY A 149 -17.16 18.77 35.83
CA GLY A 149 -16.82 17.50 36.46
C GLY A 149 -16.26 16.37 35.59
N TYR A 150 -14.96 16.44 35.26
CA TYR A 150 -14.15 15.22 35.12
C TYR A 150 -13.26 15.07 36.36
N ALA A 151 -13.68 14.22 37.29
CA ALA A 151 -12.84 13.79 38.40
C ALA A 151 -11.69 12.96 37.85
N LEU A 152 -10.48 13.52 37.92
CA LEU A 152 -9.23 12.81 37.67
C LEU A 152 -9.03 11.83 38.85
N ALA A 153 -9.29 10.54 38.63
CA ALA A 153 -8.97 9.52 39.62
C ALA A 153 -7.45 9.44 39.74
N ALA A 154 -6.91 10.02 40.82
CA ALA A 154 -5.54 9.82 41.21
C ALA A 154 -5.36 8.35 41.59
N HIS A 155 -4.46 7.66 40.90
CA HIS A 155 -3.91 6.39 41.36
C HIS A 155 -2.98 6.69 42.54
N ASP A 156 -3.42 6.36 43.75
CA ASP A 156 -2.56 6.30 44.93
C ASP A 156 -1.72 5.02 44.87
N GLU A 157 -0.41 5.19 44.72
CA GLU A 157 0.56 4.16 45.12
C GLU A 157 1.23 4.58 46.43
N ALA A 158 0.98 3.82 47.50
CA ALA A 158 1.89 3.69 48.63
C ALA A 158 1.56 2.38 49.38
N GLY A 159 2.50 1.43 49.37
CA GLY A 159 2.41 0.19 50.14
C GLY A 159 2.70 0.37 51.64
N VAL A 160 2.50 -0.72 52.39
CA VAL A 160 3.37 -1.31 53.44
C VAL A 160 2.55 -2.37 54.22
N ASP A 161 3.01 -3.62 54.06
CA ASP A 161 3.23 -4.72 55.01
C ASP A 161 2.23 -5.17 56.09
N GLU A 162 2.13 -6.51 56.11
CA GLU A 162 2.16 -7.44 57.25
C GLU A 162 0.89 -7.90 58.01
N GLU A 163 0.80 -9.25 58.09
CA GLU A 163 0.11 -10.11 59.07
C GLU A 163 -1.45 -10.09 59.08
N GLN A 164 -2.20 -11.19 59.23
CA GLN A 164 -1.98 -12.51 59.78
C GLN A 164 -3.15 -13.44 59.36
N GLU A 165 -2.83 -14.73 59.24
CA GLU A 165 -3.67 -15.94 59.41
C GLU A 165 -5.21 -15.85 59.35
N ARG A 166 -5.83 -16.78 58.60
CA ARG A 166 -6.50 -17.99 59.19
C ARG A 166 -7.61 -18.56 58.27
N SER A 167 -7.36 -19.80 57.83
CA SER A 167 -8.31 -20.92 57.65
C SER A 167 -9.41 -20.85 56.58
N GLN A 168 -9.40 -21.87 55.71
CA GLN A 168 -10.37 -22.98 55.55
C GLN A 168 -10.39 -23.38 54.05
N GLU A 169 -9.72 -24.46 53.68
CA GLU A 169 -10.30 -25.81 53.52
C GLU A 169 -11.53 -25.86 52.58
N THR A 170 -11.28 -26.39 51.36
CA THR A 170 -11.98 -27.49 50.62
C THR A 170 -13.50 -27.71 50.78
N PRO A 171 -14.21 -28.28 49.78
CA PRO A 171 -13.80 -29.38 48.89
C PRO A 171 -13.81 -29.09 47.39
#